data_AF-A0A0P1BSC2-F1
#
_entry.id   AF-A0A0P1BSC2-F1
#
_cell.length_a   1.000
_cell.length_b   1.000
_cell.length_c   1.000
_cell.angle_alpha   90.00
_cell.angle_beta   90.00
_cell.angle_gamma   90.00
#
_symmetry.space_group_name_H-M   'P 1'
#
loop_
_entity.id
_entity.type
_entity.pdbx_description
1 polymer ?
#
loop_
_entity_poly.entity_id
_entity_poly.type
_entity_poly.pdbx_seq_one_letter_code
_entity_poly.pdbx_strand_id
1 'polypeptide(L)'
;MSSQIPEDALHKILAQIQQQVLTSTRELNMVRAQCNTVESQRKRTHLTLEQIEEERDGDRLWNGVGKMFMLQDKSHIVTQLSSKERLLAEEVGNLSKKQKFLEKQASDAQGHMRDIFRGVQAQQAAQAS
;
A
#
# COMPACT_ATOMS: atom_id res chain seq x y z
N MET A 1 -40.38 12.58 21.53
CA MET A 1 -39.66 13.14 20.36
C MET A 1 -38.83 12.01 19.75
N SER A 2 -39.37 11.32 18.75
CA SER A 2 -38.69 10.23 18.07
C SER A 2 -37.64 10.82 17.13
N SER A 3 -36.35 10.67 17.47
CA SER A 3 -35.26 10.91 16.52
C SER A 3 -35.29 9.82 15.44
N GLN A 4 -36.27 9.92 14.55
CA GLN A 4 -36.30 9.21 13.28
C GLN A 4 -35.36 9.96 12.35
N ILE A 5 -34.19 9.40 12.09
CA ILE A 5 -33.40 9.82 10.93
C ILE A 5 -34.33 9.63 9.72
N PRO A 6 -34.57 10.67 8.90
CA PRO A 6 -35.42 10.52 7.71
C PRO A 6 -34.89 9.38 6.84
N GLU A 7 -35.77 8.51 6.34
CA GLU A 7 -35.40 7.35 5.53
C GLU A 7 -34.51 7.74 4.34
N ASP A 8 -34.80 8.87 3.69
CA ASP A 8 -33.99 9.44 2.61
C ASP A 8 -32.57 9.86 3.05
N ALA A 9 -32.40 10.35 4.29
CA ALA A 9 -31.09 10.68 4.84
C ALA A 9 -30.29 9.41 5.15
N LEU A 10 -30.95 8.34 5.63
CA LEU A 10 -30.32 7.04 5.88
C LEU A 10 -29.81 6.41 4.57
N HIS A 11 -30.62 6.44 3.51
CA HIS A 11 -30.22 5.93 2.19
C HIS A 11 -29.01 6.68 1.63
N LYS A 12 -28.98 8.02 1.74
CA LYS A 12 -27.85 8.83 1.30
C LYS A 12 -26.57 8.51 2.07
N ILE A 13 -26.65 8.36 3.40
CA ILE A 13 -25.51 8.00 4.24
C ILE A 13 -24.98 6.61 3.89
N LEU A 14 -25.87 5.63 3.70
CA LEU A 14 -25.48 4.26 3.32
C LEU A 14 -24.79 4.22 1.95
N ALA A 15 -25.32 4.94 0.96
CA ALA A 15 -24.71 5.04 -0.36
C ALA A 15 -23.30 5.65 -0.30
N GLN A 16 -23.13 6.70 0.53
CA GLN A 16 -21.83 7.34 0.72
C GLN A 16 -20.83 6.40 1.41
N ILE A 17 -21.25 5.66 2.44
CA ILE A 17 -20.39 4.68 3.13
C ILE A 17 -20.00 3.54 2.18
N GLN A 18 -20.96 3.03 1.39
CA GLN A 18 -20.68 1.99 0.40
C GLN A 18 -19.65 2.47 -0.63
N GLN A 19 -19.79 3.69 -1.13
CA GLN A 19 -18.82 4.29 -2.04
C GLN A 19 -17.43 4.39 -1.38
N GLN A 20 -17.37 4.82 -0.11
CA GLN A 20 -16.12 4.92 0.64
C GLN A 20 -15.44 3.56 0.84
N VAL A 21 -16.20 2.50 1.12
CA VAL A 21 -15.66 1.14 1.24
C VAL A 21 -15.07 0.67 -0.08
N LEU A 22 -15.76 0.92 -1.20
CA LEU A 22 -15.29 0.52 -2.53
C LEU A 22 -14.03 1.27 -2.94
N THR A 23 -13.96 2.58 -2.72
CA THR A 23 -12.78 3.39 -3.06
C THR A 23 -11.58 3.00 -2.20
N SER A 24 -11.73 2.95 -0.88
CA SER A 24 -10.64 2.56 0.04
C SER A 24 -10.14 1.14 -0.25
N THR A 25 -11.01 0.20 -0.60
CA THR A 25 -10.60 -1.17 -0.96
C THR A 25 -9.81 -1.23 -2.27
N ARG A 26 -10.24 -0.49 -3.30
CA ARG A 26 -9.48 -0.39 -4.57
C ARG A 26 -8.11 0.23 -4.35
N GLU A 27 -8.05 1.34 -3.64
CA GLU A 27 -6.79 2.02 -3.33
C GLU A 27 -5.85 1.13 -2.53
N LEU A 28 -6.38 0.40 -1.53
CA LEU A 28 -5.62 -0.55 -0.75
C LEU A 28 -5.00 -1.64 -1.63
N ASN A 29 -5.76 -2.21 -2.55
CA ASN A 29 -5.26 -3.24 -3.47
C ASN A 29 -4.16 -2.70 -4.39
N MET A 30 -4.30 -1.48 -4.90
CA MET A 30 -3.25 -0.84 -5.71
C MET A 30 -1.97 -0.61 -4.89
N VAL A 31 -2.08 -0.08 -3.67
CA VAL A 31 -0.93 0.16 -2.80
C VAL A 31 -0.24 -1.15 -2.42
N ARG A 32 -0.98 -2.22 -2.15
CA ARG A 32 -0.40 -3.56 -1.90
C ARG A 32 0.39 -4.07 -3.09
N ALA A 33 -0.16 -3.97 -4.31
CA ALA A 33 0.55 -4.38 -5.52
C ALA A 33 1.82 -3.55 -5.76
N GLN A 34 1.77 -2.24 -5.52
CA GLN A 34 2.93 -1.37 -5.61
C GLN A 34 3.99 -1.74 -4.56
N CYS A 35 3.58 -1.95 -3.30
CA CYS A 35 4.46 -2.36 -2.21
C CYS A 35 5.22 -3.65 -2.57
N ASN A 36 4.51 -4.68 -3.05
CA ASN A 36 5.12 -5.94 -3.46
C ASN A 36 6.13 -5.77 -4.60
N THR A 37 5.85 -4.86 -5.55
CA THR A 37 6.73 -4.57 -6.68
C THR A 37 8.02 -3.89 -6.21
N VAL A 38 7.90 -2.84 -5.41
CA VAL A 38 9.05 -2.09 -4.87
C VAL A 38 9.88 -2.98 -3.92
N GLU A 39 9.23 -3.79 -3.09
CA GLU A 39 9.91 -4.73 -2.20
C GLU A 39 10.70 -5.79 -2.98
N SER A 40 10.12 -6.32 -4.06
CA SER A 40 10.82 -7.26 -4.95
C SER A 40 12.01 -6.61 -5.63
N GLN A 41 11.86 -5.36 -6.07
CA GLN A 41 12.96 -4.58 -6.65
C GLN A 41 14.08 -4.32 -5.62
N ARG A 42 13.73 -3.99 -4.38
CA ARG A 42 14.68 -3.80 -3.27
C ARG A 42 15.47 -5.08 -3.02
N LYS A 43 14.80 -6.23 -2.91
CA LYS A 43 15.44 -7.54 -2.73
C LYS A 43 16.40 -7.86 -3.86
N ARG A 44 16.02 -7.63 -5.11
CA ARG A 44 16.90 -7.82 -6.27
C ARG A 44 18.14 -6.93 -6.18
N THR A 45 17.97 -5.64 -5.89
CA THR A 45 19.11 -4.70 -5.73
C THR A 45 20.03 -5.10 -4.58
N HIS A 46 19.47 -5.52 -3.44
CA HIS A 46 20.23 -6.00 -2.29
C HIS A 46 21.10 -7.22 -2.64
N LEU A 47 20.50 -8.25 -3.26
CA LEU A 47 21.23 -9.45 -3.67
C LEU A 47 22.32 -9.14 -4.72
N THR A 48 22.06 -8.22 -5.65
CA THR A 48 23.10 -7.78 -6.61
C THR A 48 24.25 -7.05 -5.90
N LEU A 49 23.95 -6.24 -4.88
CA LEU A 49 24.97 -5.55 -4.10
C LEU A 49 25.83 -6.55 -3.31
N GLU A 50 25.20 -7.51 -2.62
CA GLU A 50 25.88 -8.59 -1.90
C GLU A 50 26.82 -9.39 -2.82
N GLN A 51 26.33 -9.80 -4.00
CA GLN A 51 27.14 -10.51 -5.01
C GLN A 51 28.34 -9.69 -5.50
N ILE A 52 28.15 -8.39 -5.74
CA ILE A 52 29.25 -7.52 -6.17
C ILE A 52 30.26 -7.33 -5.05
N GLU A 53 29.82 -7.20 -3.80
CA GLU A 53 30.70 -7.05 -2.65
C GLU A 53 31.54 -8.31 -2.40
N GLU A 54 30.94 -9.50 -2.54
CA GLU A 54 31.63 -10.80 -2.43
C GLU A 54 32.68 -11.03 -3.52
N GLU A 55 32.49 -10.44 -4.72
CA GLU A 55 33.42 -10.59 -5.83
C GLU A 55 34.80 -10.00 -5.49
N ARG A 56 35.83 -10.83 -5.44
CA ARG A 56 37.19 -10.42 -5.04
C ARG A 56 38.04 -10.02 -6.23
N ASP A 57 37.63 -10.38 -7.44
CA ASP A 57 38.40 -10.17 -8.64
C ASP A 57 38.06 -8.84 -9.33
N GLY A 58 39.05 -7.95 -9.37
CA GLY A 58 39.04 -6.75 -10.19
C GLY A 58 38.34 -5.53 -9.59
N ASP A 59 38.96 -4.37 -9.78
CA ASP A 59 38.41 -3.08 -9.34
C ASP A 59 37.37 -2.50 -10.31
N ARG A 60 37.15 -3.16 -11.46
CA ARG A 60 36.29 -2.68 -12.54
C ARG A 60 35.33 -3.75 -13.02
N LEU A 61 34.07 -3.37 -13.20
CA LEU A 61 32.97 -4.24 -13.60
C LEU A 61 32.22 -3.65 -14.80
N TRP A 62 31.63 -4.53 -15.60
CA TRP A 62 30.78 -4.13 -16.72
C TRP A 62 29.35 -3.88 -16.24
N ASN A 63 28.93 -2.62 -16.24
CA ASN A 63 27.57 -2.23 -15.89
C ASN A 63 26.68 -2.12 -17.15
N GLY A 64 25.52 -2.78 -17.13
CA GLY A 64 24.56 -2.75 -18.23
C GLY A 64 23.77 -1.44 -18.26
N VAL A 65 23.84 -0.71 -19.37
CA VAL A 65 23.08 0.53 -19.61
C VAL A 65 22.25 0.35 -20.90
N GLY A 66 21.02 -0.12 -20.73
CA GLY A 66 20.13 -0.45 -21.84
C GLY A 66 20.65 -1.67 -22.63
N LYS A 67 21.02 -1.45 -23.90
CA LYS A 67 21.57 -2.50 -24.78
C LYS A 67 23.11 -2.55 -24.80
N MET A 68 23.77 -1.69 -24.02
CA MET A 68 25.22 -1.57 -23.99
C MET A 68 25.77 -1.92 -22.60
N PHE A 69 27.05 -2.25 -22.53
CA PHE A 69 27.78 -2.43 -21.28
C PHE A 69 28.90 -1.40 -21.20
N MET A 70 29.04 -0.75 -20.04
CA MET A 70 30.10 0.23 -19.79
C MET A 70 30.98 -0.27 -18.64
N LEU A 71 32.29 -0.19 -18.83
CA LEU A 71 33.25 -0.49 -17.78
C LEU A 71 33.22 0.64 -16.75
N GLN A 72 32.95 0.31 -15.49
CA GLN A 72 32.91 1.25 -14.38
C GLN A 72 33.65 0.69 -13.18
N ASP A 73 34.16 1.58 -12.32
CA ASP A 73 34.82 1.16 -11.10
C ASP A 73 33.79 0.54 -10.14
N LYS A 74 34.18 -0.55 -9.48
CA LYS A 74 33.34 -1.32 -8.56
C LYS A 74 32.75 -0.44 -7.46
N SER A 75 33.57 0.43 -6.86
CA SER A 75 33.16 1.36 -5.80
C SER A 75 32.03 2.31 -6.23
N HIS A 76 32.06 2.75 -7.49
CA HIS A 76 31.02 3.61 -8.04
C HIS A 76 29.70 2.84 -8.20
N ILE A 77 29.74 1.61 -8.72
CA ILE A 77 28.55 0.75 -8.85
C ILE A 77 27.94 0.43 -7.48
N VAL A 78 28.77 0.06 -6.50
CA VAL A 78 28.31 -0.22 -5.12
C VAL A 78 27.64 1.01 -4.52
N THR A 79 28.23 2.20 -4.67
CA THR A 79 27.63 3.45 -4.19
C THR A 79 26.27 3.72 -4.83
N GLN A 80 26.15 3.51 -6.15
CA GLN A 80 24.89 3.68 -6.88
C GLN A 80 23.81 2.69 -6.41
N LEU A 81 24.17 1.40 -6.29
CA LEU A 81 23.25 0.35 -5.85
C LEU A 81 22.82 0.54 -4.39
N SER A 82 23.75 0.94 -3.50
CA SER A 82 23.45 1.24 -2.09
C SER A 82 22.49 2.42 -1.96
N SER A 83 22.74 3.50 -2.71
CA SER A 83 21.83 4.65 -2.76
C SER A 83 20.44 4.25 -3.27
N LYS A 84 20.38 3.43 -4.33
CA LYS A 84 19.14 2.90 -4.89
C LYS A 84 18.40 2.02 -3.88
N GLU A 85 19.10 1.14 -3.16
CA GLU A 85 18.50 0.29 -2.12
C GLU A 85 17.90 1.15 -1.01
N ARG A 86 18.61 2.19 -0.55
CA ARG A 86 18.11 3.11 0.48
C ARG A 86 16.82 3.80 0.03
N LEU A 87 16.79 4.34 -1.18
CA LEU A 87 15.59 4.98 -1.74
C LEU A 87 14.41 4.01 -1.84
N LEU A 88 14.66 2.76 -2.28
CA LEU A 88 13.62 1.73 -2.33
C LEU A 88 13.14 1.34 -0.93
N ALA A 89 14.02 1.30 0.07
CA ALA A 89 13.65 1.04 1.46
C ALA A 89 12.77 2.15 2.04
N GLU A 90 13.10 3.41 1.77
CA GLU A 90 12.27 4.57 2.15
C GLU A 90 10.89 4.52 1.46
N GLU A 91 10.84 4.17 0.17
CA GLU A 91 9.59 4.02 -0.58
C GLU A 91 8.72 2.89 -0.02
N VAL A 92 9.29 1.72 0.29
CA VAL A 92 8.57 0.62 0.97
C VAL A 92 8.02 1.10 2.32
N GLY A 93 8.79 1.85 3.10
CA GLY A 93 8.34 2.43 4.37
C GLY A 93 7.15 3.36 4.20
N ASN A 94 7.17 4.21 3.17
CA ASN A 94 6.08 5.14 2.86
C ASN A 94 4.82 4.41 2.36
N LEU A 95 4.97 3.43 1.48
CA LEU A 95 3.87 2.60 0.98
C LEU A 95 3.25 1.76 2.10
N SER A 96 4.05 1.23 3.02
CA SER A 96 3.57 0.48 4.19
C SER A 96 2.72 1.37 5.12
N LYS A 97 3.16 2.61 5.37
CA LYS A 97 2.36 3.59 6.14
C LYS A 97 1.03 3.89 5.45
N LYS A 98 1.06 4.12 4.13
CA LYS A 98 -0.14 4.36 3.32
C LYS A 98 -1.08 3.16 3.34
N GLN A 99 -0.54 1.95 3.23
CA GLN A 99 -1.29 0.70 3.31
C GLN A 99 -2.03 0.60 4.65
N LYS A 100 -1.33 0.77 5.78
CA LYS A 100 -1.93 0.70 7.12
C LYS A 100 -3.05 1.74 7.31
N PHE A 101 -2.85 2.95 6.79
CA PHE A 101 -3.87 3.99 6.82
C PHE A 101 -5.13 3.57 6.05
N LEU A 102 -4.98 3.07 4.82
CA LEU A 102 -6.08 2.60 3.98
C LEU A 102 -6.77 1.35 4.56
N GLU A 103 -6.02 0.45 5.20
CA GLU A 103 -6.58 -0.70 5.92
C GLU A 103 -7.47 -0.26 7.08
N LYS A 104 -7.01 0.70 7.88
CA LYS A 104 -7.82 1.28 8.95
C LYS A 104 -9.05 1.98 8.39
N GLN A 105 -8.90 2.82 7.37
CA GLN A 105 -10.02 3.53 6.75
C GLN A 105 -11.09 2.57 6.18
N ALA A 106 -10.67 1.49 5.51
CA ALA A 106 -11.57 0.48 4.99
C ALA A 106 -12.30 -0.27 6.12
N SER A 107 -11.57 -0.64 7.19
CA SER A 107 -12.14 -1.29 8.38
C SER A 107 -13.15 -0.40 9.10
N ASP A 108 -12.84 0.88 9.27
CA ASP A 108 -13.71 1.86 9.95
C ASP A 108 -14.99 2.08 9.12
N ALA A 109 -14.88 2.23 7.80
CA ALA A 109 -16.04 2.36 6.90
C ALA A 109 -16.94 1.11 6.92
N GLN A 110 -16.36 -0.09 6.95
CA GLN A 110 -17.11 -1.34 7.12
C GLN A 110 -17.75 -1.45 8.51
N GLY A 111 -17.09 -0.95 9.56
CA GLY A 111 -17.64 -0.82 10.91
C GLY A 111 -18.90 0.05 10.92
N HIS A 112 -18.79 1.28 10.40
CA HIS A 112 -19.91 2.21 10.30
C HIS A 112 -21.11 1.61 9.53
N MET A 113 -20.85 0.90 8.43
CA MET A 113 -21.91 0.20 7.70
C MET A 113 -22.63 -0.82 8.58
N ARG A 114 -21.88 -1.69 9.29
CA ARG A 114 -22.47 -2.71 10.18
C ARG A 114 -23.28 -2.09 11.33
N ASP A 115 -22.79 -1.00 11.91
CA ASP A 115 -23.46 -0.34 13.02
C ASP A 115 -24.80 0.28 12.59
N ILE A 116 -24.85 0.90 11.40
CA ILE A 116 -26.11 1.40 10.82
C ILE A 116 -27.09 0.25 10.59
N PHE A 117 -26.65 -0.86 9.99
CA PHE A 117 -27.52 -2.03 9.77
C PHE A 117 -28.10 -2.58 11.08
N ARG A 118 -27.28 -2.71 12.12
CA ARG A 118 -27.73 -3.16 13.44
C ARG A 118 -28.72 -2.18 14.08
N GLY A 119 -28.46 -0.88 13.96
CA GLY A 119 -29.35 0.17 14.45
C GLY A 119 -30.73 0.13 13.79
N VAL A 120 -30.77 -0.03 12.47
CA VAL A 120 -32.02 -0.15 11.70
C VAL A 120 -32.81 -1.40 12.10
N GLN A 121 -32.15 -2.56 12.23
CA GLN A 121 -32.82 -3.81 12.68
C GLN A 121 -33.41 -3.68 14.09
N ALA A 122 -32.67 -3.07 15.02
CA ALA A 122 -33.17 -2.85 16.38
C ALA A 122 -34.39 -1.91 16.41
N GLN A 123 -34.39 -0.87 15.57
CA GLN A 123 -35.54 0.04 15.41
C GLN A 123 -36.77 -0.66 14.84
N GLN A 124 -36.61 -1.55 13.86
CA GLN A 124 -37.71 -2.32 13.29
C GLN A 124 -38.31 -3.30 14.30
N ALA A 125 -37.48 -3.98 15.09
CA ALA A 125 -37.95 -4.90 16.13
C ALA A 125 -38.73 -4.17 17.25
N ALA A 126 -38.29 -2.96 17.63
CA ALA A 126 -38.97 -2.14 18.63
C ALA A 126 -40.29 -1.52 18.15
N GLN A 127 -40.52 -1.41 16.84
CA GLN A 127 -41.79 -0.95 16.26
C GLN A 127 -42.80 -2.08 16.04
N ALA A 128 -42.35 -3.33 16.03
CA ALA A 128 -43.18 -4.53 15.90
C ALA A 128 -43.63 -5.11 17.26
N SER A 129 -43.22 -4.49 18.38
CA SER A 129 -43.57 -4.84 19.76
C SER A 129 -44.51 -3.80 20.36
#